data_AF-A0A1B6DSD6-F1
#
_entry.id   AF-A0A1B6DSD6-F1
#
_cell.length_a   1.000
_cell.length_b   1.000
_cell.length_c   1.000
_cell.angle_alpha   90.00
_cell.angle_beta   90.00
_cell.angle_gamma   90.00
#
_symmetry.space_group_name_H-M   'P 1'
#
loop_
_entity.id
_entity.type
_entity.pdbx_description
1 polymer ?
#
loop_
_entity_poly.entity_id
_entity_poly.type
_entity_poly.pdbx_seq_one_letter_code
_entity_poly.pdbx_strand_id
1 'polypeptide(L)'
;PNRAAIQESTKPVLSLGKSKFEKLVRNPDELIDKTLFIKKLIDDSSQKVLLSAPKYFGKTTNLDMIKRFLEVEVDSNGKILDNAKRLNSKLFMKNNLKINKDKKFCEKYLGKYPVLFIDYGSLNNINSYSNMLQYFRDLQRETFLGHKYLLNVRNLWINNLNFTVFKKYFDLNENLSELEITNGFRFLLKVLNKHFKKNVVVLIDNYGSLLDNLIFS
;
A
#
# COMPACT_ATOMS: atom_id res chain seq x y z
N PRO A 1 9.70 44.76 39.20
CA PRO A 1 10.60 43.61 38.94
C PRO A 1 9.97 42.64 37.93
N ASN A 2 10.43 42.73 36.67
CA ASN A 2 9.97 41.93 35.53
C ASN A 2 10.15 40.42 35.78
N ARG A 3 9.07 39.65 35.71
CA ARG A 3 9.15 38.21 35.42
C ARG A 3 8.84 38.03 33.95
N ALA A 4 9.88 37.83 33.14
CA ALA A 4 9.76 37.39 31.76
C ALA A 4 9.07 36.02 31.76
N ALA A 5 7.90 35.94 31.12
CA ALA A 5 7.25 34.68 30.81
C ALA A 5 8.11 33.95 29.77
N ILE A 6 8.71 32.84 30.18
CA ILE A 6 9.34 31.89 29.25
C ILE A 6 8.18 31.26 28.47
N GLN A 7 8.08 31.63 27.21
CA GLN A 7 7.12 31.06 26.27
C GLN A 7 7.60 29.63 25.99
N GLU A 8 7.03 28.64 26.69
CA GLU A 8 7.25 27.23 26.39
C GLU A 8 6.87 27.00 24.93
N SER A 9 7.86 26.62 24.12
CA SER A 9 7.64 26.21 22.74
C SER A 9 6.72 25.00 22.75
N THR A 10 5.51 25.19 22.22
CA THR A 10 4.54 24.12 22.02
C THR A 10 5.17 23.06 21.14
N LYS A 11 5.59 21.95 21.74
CA LYS A 11 6.06 20.75 21.03
C LYS A 11 5.00 20.39 19.98
N PRO A 12 5.37 20.16 18.71
CA PRO A 12 4.40 19.76 17.71
C PRO A 12 3.78 18.43 18.16
N VAL A 13 2.48 18.47 18.43
CA VAL A 13 1.68 17.30 18.73
C VAL A 13 1.58 16.51 17.42
N LEU A 14 2.51 15.59 17.22
CA LEU A 14 2.46 14.62 16.13
C LEU A 14 1.15 13.83 16.28
N SER A 15 0.23 14.03 15.35
CA SER A 15 -0.97 13.20 15.22
C SER A 15 -0.57 11.81 14.73
N LEU A 16 -0.08 10.98 15.65
CA LEU A 16 0.43 9.63 15.43
C LEU A 16 -0.74 8.68 15.14
N GLY A 17 -1.20 8.63 13.89
CA GLY A 17 -2.23 7.65 13.54
C GLY A 17 -2.68 7.58 12.08
N LYS A 18 -2.47 8.62 11.26
CA LYS A 18 -2.97 8.64 9.86
C LYS A 18 -2.06 9.39 8.88
N SER A 19 -0.77 9.49 9.18
CA SER A 19 0.16 10.25 8.36
C SER A 19 0.61 9.43 7.13
N LYS A 20 -0.03 9.70 5.99
CA LYS A 20 0.45 9.30 4.66
C LYS A 20 1.88 9.82 4.50
N PHE A 21 2.83 8.97 4.08
CA PHE A 21 4.24 9.30 3.89
C PHE A 21 4.40 10.58 3.05
N GLU A 22 3.54 10.78 2.06
CA GLU A 22 3.51 12.00 1.24
C GLU A 22 3.31 13.31 2.02
N LYS A 23 2.54 13.29 3.11
CA LYS A 23 2.37 14.48 3.95
C LYS A 23 3.64 14.75 4.75
N LEU A 24 4.16 13.71 5.40
CA LEU A 24 5.36 13.82 6.24
C LEU A 24 6.59 14.24 5.45
N VAL A 25 6.78 13.69 4.26
CA VAL A 25 7.97 14.00 3.45
C VAL A 25 7.97 15.44 2.91
N ARG A 26 6.82 16.12 2.89
CA ARG A 26 6.72 17.54 2.58
C ARG A 26 6.97 18.44 3.80
N ASN A 27 7.01 17.87 5.00
CA ASN A 27 7.23 18.56 6.28
C ASN A 27 8.52 18.02 6.92
N PRO A 28 9.70 18.61 6.65
CA PRO A 28 10.99 18.08 7.09
C PRO A 28 11.09 17.85 8.60
N ASP A 29 10.42 18.68 9.40
CA ASP A 29 10.44 18.61 10.87
C ASP A 29 9.61 17.44 11.44
N GLU A 30 8.74 16.82 10.63
CA GLU A 30 7.85 15.73 11.05
C GLU A 30 8.34 14.35 10.59
N LEU A 31 9.27 14.28 9.64
CA LEU A 31 9.76 13.03 9.07
C LEU A 31 11.14 12.65 9.60
N ILE A 32 11.18 11.58 10.38
CA ILE A 32 12.43 10.84 10.58
C ILE A 32 12.69 10.03 9.30
N ASP A 33 13.70 10.44 8.52
CA ASP A 33 14.04 9.77 7.27
C ASP A 33 14.59 8.35 7.50
N LYS A 34 13.69 7.38 7.25
CA LYS A 34 13.92 5.92 7.27
C LYS A 34 14.02 5.32 5.86
N THR A 35 14.23 6.12 4.81
CA THR A 35 14.18 5.61 3.42
C THR A 35 15.23 4.54 3.12
N LEU A 36 16.38 4.53 3.80
CA LEU A 36 17.37 3.44 3.69
C LEU A 36 16.84 2.06 4.13
N PHE A 37 15.73 2.02 4.87
CA PHE A 37 15.04 0.78 5.21
C PHE A 37 14.53 0.05 3.97
N ILE A 38 14.11 0.78 2.93
CA ILE A 38 13.70 0.18 1.66
C ILE A 38 14.86 -0.63 1.05
N LYS A 39 16.08 -0.06 1.07
CA LYS A 39 17.27 -0.75 0.58
C LYS A 39 17.55 -2.03 1.35
N LYS A 40 17.51 -1.97 2.68
CA LYS A 40 17.68 -3.16 3.53
C LYS A 40 16.64 -4.25 3.22
N LEU A 41 15.38 -3.88 2.96
CA LEU A 41 14.34 -4.85 2.61
C LEU A 41 14.51 -5.48 1.23
N ILE A 42 15.00 -4.72 0.25
CA ILE A 42 15.19 -5.22 -1.12
C ILE A 42 16.46 -6.06 -1.24
N ASP A 43 17.49 -5.73 -0.48
CA ASP A 43 18.74 -6.49 -0.41
C ASP A 43 18.59 -7.78 0.42
N ASP A 44 17.49 -7.92 1.17
CA ASP A 44 17.13 -9.17 1.87
C ASP A 44 16.68 -10.24 0.86
N SER A 45 17.26 -11.44 0.96
CA SER A 45 16.93 -12.58 0.09
C SER A 45 15.64 -13.30 0.52
N SER A 46 15.03 -12.91 1.63
CA SER A 46 13.80 -13.46 2.16
C SER A 46 12.61 -13.17 1.24
N GLN A 47 11.89 -14.21 0.83
CA GLN A 47 10.66 -14.04 0.03
C GLN A 47 9.51 -13.39 0.82
N LYS A 48 9.58 -13.43 2.15
CA LYS A 48 8.56 -12.90 3.07
C LYS A 48 9.27 -12.23 4.23
N VAL A 49 8.85 -11.02 4.58
CA VAL A 49 9.38 -10.25 5.70
C VAL A 49 8.23 -9.80 6.59
N LEU A 50 8.28 -10.15 7.88
CA LEU A 50 7.33 -9.68 8.89
C LEU A 50 7.95 -8.53 9.68
N LEU A 51 7.29 -7.37 9.66
CA LEU A 51 7.71 -6.20 10.43
C LEU A 51 6.99 -6.15 11.77
N SER A 52 7.53 -6.86 12.77
CA SER A 52 7.04 -6.79 14.14
C SER A 52 7.57 -5.51 14.83
N ALA A 53 6.65 -4.66 15.27
CA ALA A 53 6.96 -3.50 16.10
C ALA A 53 5.74 -3.13 16.97
N PRO A 54 5.92 -2.42 18.09
CA PRO A 54 4.80 -1.95 18.91
C PRO A 54 3.79 -1.09 18.15
N LYS A 55 2.58 -0.94 18.71
CA LYS A 55 1.56 -0.02 18.19
C LYS A 55 2.14 1.39 18.09
N TYR A 56 1.77 2.14 17.05
CA TYR A 56 2.23 3.52 16.79
C TYR A 56 3.72 3.70 16.42
N PHE A 57 4.48 2.62 16.18
CA PHE A 57 5.89 2.72 15.76
C PHE A 57 6.09 3.19 14.28
N GLY A 58 5.02 3.65 13.62
CA GLY A 58 5.05 4.12 12.23
C GLY A 58 5.09 2.99 11.19
N LYS A 59 4.61 1.79 11.52
CA LYS A 59 4.55 0.65 10.57
C LYS A 59 3.77 0.99 9.30
N THR A 60 2.56 1.52 9.45
CA THR A 60 1.71 1.99 8.35
C THR A 60 2.42 3.03 7.49
N THR A 61 3.08 4.01 8.11
CA THR A 61 3.86 5.03 7.39
C THR A 61 5.04 4.42 6.63
N ASN A 62 5.75 3.46 7.22
CA ASN A 62 6.84 2.75 6.55
C ASN A 62 6.33 1.91 5.37
N LEU A 63 5.18 1.24 5.52
CA LEU A 63 4.55 0.48 4.43
C LEU A 63 4.08 1.41 3.31
N ASP A 64 3.46 2.56 3.61
CA ASP A 64 3.10 3.58 2.60
C ASP A 64 4.35 4.14 1.90
N MET A 65 5.44 4.35 2.64
CA MET A 65 6.73 4.75 2.05
C MET A 65 7.25 3.69 1.07
N ILE A 66 7.26 2.40 1.45
CA ILE A 66 7.71 1.30 0.58
C ILE A 66 6.79 1.16 -0.64
N LYS A 67 5.47 1.23 -0.43
CA LYS A 67 4.46 1.22 -1.50
C LYS A 67 4.80 2.29 -2.53
N ARG A 68 4.91 3.55 -2.10
CA ARG A 68 5.19 4.68 -2.99
C ARG A 68 6.53 4.56 -3.68
N PHE A 69 7.55 4.04 -3.01
CA PHE A 69 8.86 3.84 -3.65
C PHE A 69 8.78 2.81 -4.79
N LEU A 70 8.06 1.70 -4.60
CA LEU A 70 8.05 0.60 -5.56
C LEU A 70 7.00 0.76 -6.66
N GLU A 71 5.84 1.32 -6.31
CA GLU A 71 4.61 1.29 -7.11
C GLU A 71 4.78 1.97 -8.47
N VAL A 72 4.49 1.20 -9.52
CA VAL A 72 4.29 1.71 -10.87
C VAL A 72 3.04 2.58 -10.93
N GLU A 73 3.22 3.81 -11.42
CA GLU A 73 2.11 4.73 -11.71
C GLU A 73 1.68 4.57 -13.17
N VAL A 74 0.36 4.51 -13.38
CA VAL A 74 -0.27 4.33 -14.70
C VAL A 74 -1.33 5.39 -14.96
N ASP A 75 -1.65 5.61 -16.23
CA ASP A 75 -2.81 6.40 -16.62
C ASP A 75 -4.13 5.61 -16.48
N SER A 76 -5.25 6.23 -16.85
CA SER A 76 -6.58 5.62 -16.82
C SER A 76 -6.72 4.39 -17.71
N ASN A 77 -5.81 4.20 -18.68
CA ASN A 77 -5.79 3.07 -19.60
C ASN A 77 -4.74 2.02 -19.19
N GLY A 78 -4.18 2.13 -17.98
CA GLY A 78 -3.18 1.20 -17.48
C GLY A 78 -1.81 1.33 -18.13
N LYS A 79 -1.56 2.36 -18.95
CA LYS A 79 -0.24 2.60 -19.53
C LYS A 79 0.67 3.21 -18.47
N ILE A 80 1.88 2.67 -18.34
CA ILE A 80 2.89 3.17 -17.42
C ILE A 80 3.23 4.63 -17.77
N LEU A 81 3.19 5.51 -16.77
CA LEU A 81 3.51 6.92 -16.95
C LEU A 81 5.01 7.13 -17.22
N ASP A 82 5.33 8.15 -18.00
CA ASP A 82 6.69 8.64 -18.18
C ASP A 82 7.27 9.10 -16.84
N ASN A 83 8.59 8.95 -16.63
CA ASN A 83 9.25 9.31 -15.37
C ASN A 83 8.95 10.76 -14.92
N ALA A 84 8.82 11.69 -15.87
CA ALA A 84 8.52 13.10 -15.57
C ALA A 84 7.10 13.35 -15.04
N LYS A 85 6.17 12.42 -15.26
CA LYS A 85 4.76 12.52 -14.83
C LYS A 85 4.49 11.81 -13.50
N ARG A 86 5.38 10.90 -13.09
CA ARG A 86 5.29 10.11 -11.85
C ARG A 86 5.38 10.99 -10.59
N LEU A 87 4.33 11.00 -9.78
CA LEU A 87 4.27 11.74 -8.53
C LEU A 87 5.18 11.11 -7.48
N ASN A 88 5.21 9.78 -7.39
CA ASN A 88 6.06 9.09 -6.42
C ASN A 88 7.54 9.35 -6.72
N SER A 89 7.94 9.31 -8.00
CA SER A 89 9.32 9.65 -8.38
C SER A 89 9.71 11.06 -7.93
N LYS A 90 8.85 12.06 -8.17
CA LYS A 90 9.07 13.44 -7.69
C LYS A 90 9.12 13.51 -6.17
N LEU A 91 8.26 12.76 -5.48
CA LEU A 91 8.19 12.70 -4.02
C LEU A 91 9.52 12.24 -3.42
N PHE A 92 10.16 11.24 -4.00
CA PHE A 92 11.47 10.81 -3.52
C PHE A 92 12.54 11.82 -3.93
N MET A 93 12.66 12.14 -5.22
CA MET A 93 13.79 12.91 -5.77
C MET A 93 13.87 14.37 -5.28
N LYS A 94 12.74 15.01 -4.91
CA LYS A 94 12.73 16.43 -4.54
C LYS A 94 12.93 16.72 -3.05
N ASN A 95 12.90 15.71 -2.18
CA ASN A 95 12.87 15.91 -0.72
C ASN A 95 14.18 15.49 -0.01
N ASN A 96 15.32 15.51 -0.71
CA ASN A 96 16.66 15.25 -0.13
C ASN A 96 16.78 13.97 0.74
N LEU A 97 15.99 12.95 0.43
CA LEU A 97 15.95 11.69 1.17
C LEU A 97 17.26 10.92 1.03
N LYS A 98 17.70 10.25 2.10
CA LYS A 98 18.94 9.46 2.17
C LYS A 98 19.03 8.43 1.05
N ILE A 99 17.93 7.79 0.67
CA ILE A 99 17.90 6.80 -0.42
C ILE A 99 18.32 7.37 -1.78
N ASN A 100 18.08 8.67 -2.04
CA ASN A 100 18.42 9.31 -3.31
C ASN A 100 19.93 9.44 -3.53
N LYS A 101 20.73 9.30 -2.46
CA LYS A 101 22.19 9.28 -2.58
C LYS A 101 22.67 8.07 -3.41
N ASP A 102 21.90 6.99 -3.41
CA ASP A 102 22.14 5.82 -4.25
C ASP A 102 21.27 5.90 -5.52
N LYS A 103 21.76 6.66 -6.51
CA LYS A 103 21.05 6.88 -7.78
C LYS A 103 20.81 5.59 -8.55
N LYS A 104 21.79 4.67 -8.57
CA LYS A 104 21.67 3.37 -9.25
C LYS A 104 20.57 2.52 -8.63
N PHE A 105 20.46 2.50 -7.31
CA PHE A 105 19.38 1.81 -6.61
C PHE A 105 18.01 2.42 -6.96
N CYS A 106 17.90 3.75 -6.95
CA CYS A 106 16.66 4.43 -7.32
C CYS A 106 16.27 4.13 -8.78
N GLU A 107 17.20 4.20 -9.73
CA GLU A 107 16.95 3.87 -11.14
C GLU A 107 16.44 2.43 -11.33
N LYS A 108 16.96 1.49 -10.54
CA LYS A 108 16.60 0.07 -10.61
C LYS A 108 15.24 -0.25 -9.98
N TYR A 109 14.84 0.43 -8.92
CA TYR A 109 13.67 0.03 -8.12
C TYR A 109 12.54 1.07 -8.02
N LEU A 110 12.83 2.37 -8.14
CA LEU A 110 11.85 3.45 -7.95
C LEU A 110 10.76 3.42 -9.05
N GLY A 111 9.52 3.14 -8.63
CA GLY A 111 8.35 3.05 -9.51
C GLY A 111 8.51 1.98 -10.59
N LYS A 112 9.09 0.83 -10.23
CA LYS A 112 9.38 -0.27 -11.17
C LYS A 112 8.55 -1.52 -10.95
N TYR A 113 7.79 -1.62 -9.86
CA TYR A 113 7.06 -2.83 -9.48
C TYR A 113 5.57 -2.57 -9.32
N PRO A 114 4.70 -3.47 -9.80
CA PRO A 114 3.32 -3.49 -9.34
C PRO A 114 3.28 -3.81 -7.85
N VAL A 115 2.45 -3.08 -7.11
CA VAL A 115 2.27 -3.27 -5.68
C VAL A 115 0.81 -3.59 -5.41
N LEU A 116 0.57 -4.63 -4.62
CA LEU A 116 -0.73 -4.97 -4.04
C LEU A 116 -0.68 -4.60 -2.55
N PHE A 117 -1.47 -3.62 -2.14
CA PHE A 117 -1.55 -3.20 -0.75
C PHE A 117 -2.86 -3.68 -0.13
N ILE A 118 -2.78 -4.40 0.99
CA ILE A 118 -3.91 -4.97 1.72
C ILE A 118 -3.85 -4.45 3.15
N ASP A 119 -4.92 -3.82 3.62
CA ASP A 119 -4.99 -3.26 4.97
C ASP A 119 -6.03 -4.02 5.81
N TYR A 120 -5.59 -4.79 6.80
CA TYR A 120 -6.48 -5.51 7.70
C TYR A 120 -7.05 -4.65 8.84
N GLY A 121 -6.78 -3.33 8.86
CA GLY A 121 -7.10 -2.45 9.97
C GLY A 121 -8.59 -2.10 10.12
N SER A 122 -9.41 -2.39 9.10
CA SER A 122 -10.86 -2.24 9.16
C SER A 122 -11.55 -3.36 9.97
N LEU A 123 -10.80 -4.38 10.40
CA LEU A 123 -11.28 -5.46 11.26
C LEU A 123 -11.64 -4.98 12.67
N ASN A 124 -12.93 -4.81 12.93
CA ASN A 124 -13.46 -4.76 14.29
C ASN A 124 -14.70 -5.66 14.38
N ASN A 125 -14.86 -6.40 15.48
CA ASN A 125 -16.09 -7.11 15.85
C ASN A 125 -16.50 -8.27 14.93
N ILE A 126 -15.56 -9.12 14.50
CA ILE A 126 -15.94 -10.39 13.85
C ILE A 126 -16.52 -11.34 14.91
N ASN A 127 -17.81 -11.62 14.83
CA ASN A 127 -18.52 -12.53 15.76
C ASN A 127 -19.20 -13.73 15.05
N SER A 128 -19.10 -13.80 13.72
CA SER A 128 -19.77 -14.83 12.93
C SER A 128 -19.07 -15.04 11.59
N TYR A 129 -19.27 -16.24 11.02
CA TYR A 129 -18.75 -16.58 9.70
C TYR A 129 -19.29 -15.66 8.59
N SER A 130 -20.57 -15.28 8.66
CA SER A 130 -21.17 -14.36 7.69
C SER A 130 -20.56 -12.95 7.77
N ASN A 131 -20.27 -12.44 8.97
CA ASN A 131 -19.58 -11.17 9.16
C ASN A 131 -18.13 -11.23 8.65
N MET A 132 -17.42 -12.34 8.89
CA MET A 132 -16.08 -12.55 8.34
C MET A 132 -16.10 -12.52 6.80
N LEU A 133 -17.04 -13.22 6.17
CA LEU A 133 -17.18 -13.19 4.71
C LEU A 133 -17.46 -11.78 4.19
N GLN A 134 -18.37 -11.04 4.85
CA GLN A 134 -18.65 -9.65 4.47
C GLN A 134 -17.41 -8.77 4.56
N TYR A 135 -16.65 -8.90 5.65
CA TYR A 135 -15.38 -8.19 5.81
C TYR A 135 -14.41 -8.48 4.65
N PHE A 136 -14.20 -9.75 4.29
CA PHE A 136 -13.30 -10.08 3.20
C PHE A 136 -13.82 -9.59 1.84
N ARG A 137 -15.14 -9.52 1.63
CA ARG A 137 -15.70 -8.86 0.45
C ARG A 137 -15.27 -7.40 0.39
N ASP A 138 -15.49 -6.66 1.47
CA ASP A 138 -15.21 -5.22 1.52
C ASP A 138 -13.70 -4.95 1.36
N LEU A 139 -12.86 -5.72 2.06
CA LEU A 139 -11.40 -5.67 1.93
C LEU A 139 -10.95 -5.90 0.47
N GLN A 140 -11.54 -6.89 -0.21
CA GLN A 140 -11.20 -7.16 -1.61
C GLN A 140 -11.68 -6.04 -2.53
N ARG A 141 -12.89 -5.51 -2.33
CA ARG A 141 -13.37 -4.36 -3.11
C ARG A 141 -12.43 -3.17 -2.97
N GLU A 142 -12.06 -2.81 -1.74
CA GLU A 142 -11.10 -1.74 -1.48
C GLU A 142 -9.75 -1.98 -2.16
N THR A 143 -9.24 -3.22 -2.08
CA THR A 143 -7.98 -3.59 -2.73
C THR A 143 -8.08 -3.50 -4.27
N PHE A 144 -9.17 -3.97 -4.86
CA PHE A 144 -9.39 -3.94 -6.31
C PHE A 144 -9.62 -2.52 -6.85
N LEU A 145 -10.20 -1.61 -6.05
CA LEU A 145 -10.44 -0.21 -6.42
C LEU A 145 -9.15 0.50 -6.85
N GLY A 146 -8.02 0.22 -6.17
CA GLY A 146 -6.70 0.74 -6.54
C GLY A 146 -6.23 0.33 -7.94
N HIS A 147 -6.87 -0.68 -8.54
CA HIS A 147 -6.52 -1.24 -9.84
C HIS A 147 -7.67 -1.15 -10.87
N LYS A 148 -8.65 -0.27 -10.64
CA LYS A 148 -9.81 -0.06 -11.53
C LYS A 148 -9.43 0.25 -12.98
N TYR A 149 -8.27 0.88 -13.21
CA TYR A 149 -7.75 1.17 -14.55
C TYR A 149 -7.61 -0.08 -15.45
N LEU A 150 -7.47 -1.27 -14.87
CA LEU A 150 -7.36 -2.54 -15.61
C LEU A 150 -8.64 -2.87 -16.39
N LEU A 151 -9.80 -2.32 -15.99
CA LEU A 151 -11.05 -2.44 -16.76
C LEU A 151 -10.91 -1.88 -18.18
N ASN A 152 -10.04 -0.89 -18.37
CA ASN A 152 -9.84 -0.21 -19.65
C ASN A 152 -8.79 -0.90 -20.54
N VAL A 153 -8.06 -1.89 -20.03
CA VAL A 153 -6.99 -2.59 -20.76
C VAL A 153 -7.57 -3.76 -21.55
N ARG A 154 -8.16 -3.49 -22.73
CA ARG A 154 -8.88 -4.52 -23.52
C ARG A 154 -8.07 -5.80 -23.76
N ASN A 155 -6.81 -5.67 -24.16
CA ASN A 155 -5.95 -6.81 -24.51
C ASN A 155 -5.59 -7.69 -23.30
N LEU A 156 -5.73 -7.19 -22.08
CA LEU A 156 -5.46 -7.96 -20.86
C LEU A 156 -6.41 -9.15 -20.70
N TRP A 157 -7.65 -8.96 -21.16
CA TRP A 157 -8.76 -9.90 -20.97
C TRP A 157 -8.87 -10.94 -22.10
N ILE A 158 -8.04 -10.82 -23.14
CA ILE A 158 -7.94 -11.81 -24.21
C ILE A 158 -7.16 -13.02 -23.65
N ASN A 159 -7.81 -14.18 -23.63
CA ASN A 159 -7.31 -15.49 -23.19
C ASN A 159 -6.98 -15.61 -21.68
N ASN A 160 -7.62 -16.56 -21.01
CA ASN A 160 -7.32 -17.07 -19.65
C ASN A 160 -7.62 -16.16 -18.43
N LEU A 161 -8.08 -14.92 -18.63
CA LEU A 161 -8.60 -14.08 -17.55
C LEU A 161 -10.08 -13.76 -17.80
N ASN A 162 -10.90 -13.87 -16.76
CA ASN A 162 -12.33 -13.62 -16.86
C ASN A 162 -12.65 -12.17 -16.50
N PHE A 163 -12.95 -11.35 -17.52
CA PHE A 163 -13.32 -9.95 -17.34
C PHE A 163 -14.58 -9.78 -16.48
N THR A 164 -15.58 -10.64 -16.68
CA THR A 164 -16.82 -10.60 -15.90
C THR A 164 -16.54 -10.81 -14.42
N VAL A 165 -15.70 -11.79 -14.06
CA VAL A 165 -15.27 -12.02 -12.67
C VAL A 165 -14.54 -10.80 -12.11
N PHE A 166 -13.65 -10.16 -12.88
CA PHE A 166 -12.97 -8.95 -12.42
C PHE A 166 -13.93 -7.78 -12.19
N LYS A 167 -14.93 -7.61 -13.06
CA LYS A 167 -15.93 -6.54 -12.96
C LYS A 167 -16.75 -6.64 -11.66
N LYS A 168 -17.05 -7.86 -11.18
CA LYS A 168 -17.84 -8.08 -9.95
C LYS A 168 -17.28 -7.38 -8.72
N TYR A 169 -15.96 -7.31 -8.59
CA TYR A 169 -15.30 -6.66 -7.45
C TYR A 169 -15.59 -5.15 -7.38
N PHE A 170 -16.13 -4.55 -8.44
CA PHE A 170 -16.52 -3.14 -8.48
C PHE A 170 -18.04 -2.93 -8.39
N ASP A 171 -18.84 -3.97 -8.51
CA ASP A 171 -20.31 -3.89 -8.47
C ASP A 171 -20.81 -4.25 -7.06
N LEU A 172 -21.38 -3.26 -6.37
CA LEU A 172 -21.93 -3.42 -5.01
C LEU A 172 -23.22 -4.25 -5.00
N ASN A 173 -23.91 -4.36 -6.14
CA ASN A 173 -25.14 -5.15 -6.26
C ASN A 173 -24.84 -6.64 -6.49
N GLU A 174 -23.63 -6.98 -6.94
CA GLU A 174 -23.20 -8.37 -7.09
C GLU A 174 -22.53 -8.88 -5.82
N ASN A 175 -23.06 -9.97 -5.25
CA ASN A 175 -22.42 -10.64 -4.12
C ASN A 175 -21.30 -11.57 -4.62
N LEU A 176 -20.09 -11.37 -4.09
CA LEU A 176 -19.00 -12.32 -4.29
C LEU A 176 -19.32 -13.62 -3.55
N SER A 177 -19.27 -14.72 -4.28
CA SER A 177 -19.33 -16.07 -3.72
C SER A 177 -18.12 -16.34 -2.83
N GLU A 178 -18.22 -17.33 -1.94
CA GLU A 178 -17.08 -17.74 -1.10
C GLU A 178 -15.84 -18.10 -1.93
N LEU A 179 -16.03 -18.79 -3.05
CA LEU A 179 -14.92 -19.16 -3.93
C LEU A 179 -14.22 -17.92 -4.54
N GLU A 180 -14.99 -16.90 -4.90
CA GLU A 180 -14.46 -15.61 -5.39
C GLU A 180 -13.71 -14.89 -4.27
N ILE A 181 -14.25 -14.89 -3.04
CA ILE A 181 -13.57 -14.33 -1.87
C ILE A 181 -12.27 -15.09 -1.59
N THR A 182 -12.27 -16.42 -1.56
CA THR A 182 -11.05 -17.21 -1.28
C THR A 182 -9.97 -16.98 -2.34
N ASN A 183 -10.36 -16.78 -3.60
CA ASN A 183 -9.41 -16.65 -4.72
C ASN A 183 -9.11 -15.21 -5.14
N GLY A 184 -9.80 -14.21 -4.59
CA GLY A 184 -9.79 -12.84 -5.11
C GLY A 184 -8.41 -12.20 -5.21
N PHE A 185 -7.62 -12.26 -4.14
CA PHE A 185 -6.24 -11.75 -4.19
C PHE A 185 -5.35 -12.53 -5.16
N ARG A 186 -5.48 -13.86 -5.20
CA ARG A 186 -4.72 -14.69 -6.17
C ARG A 186 -5.10 -14.34 -7.60
N PHE A 187 -6.37 -14.06 -7.86
CA PHE A 187 -6.84 -13.60 -9.15
C PHE A 187 -6.25 -12.23 -9.51
N LEU A 188 -6.34 -11.25 -8.61
CA LEU A 188 -5.76 -9.92 -8.82
C LEU A 188 -4.25 -9.96 -9.07
N LEU A 189 -3.50 -10.79 -8.34
CA LEU A 189 -2.08 -11.01 -8.57
C LEU A 189 -1.79 -11.53 -9.99
N LYS A 190 -2.58 -12.48 -10.50
CA LYS A 190 -2.46 -12.96 -11.88
C LYS A 190 -2.75 -11.85 -12.90
N VAL A 191 -3.78 -11.04 -12.66
CA VAL A 191 -4.15 -9.92 -13.52
C VAL A 191 -3.00 -8.89 -13.58
N LEU A 192 -2.47 -8.48 -12.43
CA LEU A 192 -1.35 -7.53 -12.33
C LEU A 192 -0.08 -8.08 -12.98
N ASN A 193 0.26 -9.34 -12.72
CA ASN A 193 1.41 -9.99 -13.34
C ASN A 193 1.25 -10.06 -14.87
N LYS A 194 0.07 -10.42 -15.38
CA LYS A 194 -0.19 -10.49 -16.82
C LYS A 194 -0.05 -9.11 -17.48
N HIS A 195 -0.53 -8.04 -16.83
CA HIS A 195 -0.46 -6.67 -17.33
C HIS A 195 0.98 -6.13 -17.33
N PHE A 196 1.67 -6.22 -16.19
CA PHE A 196 2.98 -5.59 -16.00
C PHE A 196 4.17 -6.47 -16.38
N LYS A 197 3.96 -7.78 -16.60
CA LYS A 197 5.01 -8.78 -16.86
C LYS A 197 6.10 -8.77 -15.79
N LYS A 198 5.71 -8.54 -14.53
CA LYS A 198 6.59 -8.43 -13.38
C LYS A 198 6.00 -9.13 -12.15
N ASN A 199 6.89 -9.54 -11.25
CA ASN A 199 6.50 -9.98 -9.91
C ASN A 199 5.82 -8.81 -9.18
N VAL A 200 4.73 -9.14 -8.49
CA VAL A 200 3.95 -8.18 -7.70
C VAL A 200 4.45 -8.19 -6.28
N VAL A 201 4.75 -7.01 -5.74
CA VAL A 201 5.09 -6.84 -4.33
C VAL A 201 3.80 -6.77 -3.53
N VAL A 202 3.65 -7.66 -2.55
CA VAL A 202 2.47 -7.67 -1.68
C VAL A 202 2.84 -7.03 -0.35
N LEU A 203 2.14 -5.97 0.02
CA LEU A 203 2.29 -5.26 1.28
C LEU A 203 1.02 -5.46 2.09
N ILE A 204 1.17 -5.94 3.32
CA ILE A 204 0.06 -6.22 4.22
C ILE A 204 0.24 -5.36 5.47
N ASP A 205 -0.72 -4.47 5.73
CA ASP A 205 -0.78 -3.71 6.98
C ASP A 205 -1.79 -4.34 7.95
N ASN A 206 -1.63 -4.04 9.23
CA ASN A 206 -2.52 -4.48 10.31
C ASN A 206 -2.78 -6.01 10.36
N TYR A 207 -1.82 -6.82 9.91
CA TYR A 207 -1.94 -8.28 9.86
C TYR A 207 -2.37 -8.90 11.20
N GLY A 208 -1.93 -8.34 12.33
CA GLY A 208 -2.30 -8.79 13.67
C GLY A 208 -3.79 -8.61 14.02
N SER A 209 -4.49 -7.67 13.37
CA SER A 209 -5.91 -7.41 13.64
C SER A 209 -6.80 -8.62 13.38
N LEU A 210 -6.40 -9.53 12.47
CA LEU A 210 -7.11 -10.79 12.26
C LEU A 210 -7.00 -11.73 13.46
N LEU A 211 -5.83 -11.78 14.09
CA LEU A 211 -5.58 -12.63 15.25
C LEU A 211 -6.21 -12.06 16.51
N ASP A 212 -6.12 -10.75 16.71
CA ASP A 212 -6.70 -10.08 17.88
C ASP A 212 -8.22 -10.32 17.96
N ASN A 213 -8.94 -10.24 16.83
CA ASN A 213 -10.38 -10.52 16.81
C ASN A 213 -10.72 -12.01 17.07
N LEU A 214 -9.82 -12.96 16.80
CA LEU A 214 -10.07 -14.39 17.02
C LEU A 214 -9.72 -14.84 18.44
N ILE A 215 -8.79 -14.15 19.10
CA ILE A 215 -8.31 -14.52 20.44
C ILE A 215 -9.11 -13.80 21.54
N PHE A 216 -9.57 -12.58 21.26
CA PHE A 216 -10.30 -11.75 22.22
C PHE A 216 -11.79 -11.58 21.88
N SER A 217 -12.35 -12.48 21.04
CA SER A 217 -13.81 -12.62 20.83
C SER A 217 -14.48 -13.53 21.86
#